data_AF-A0A2W0APH4-F1
#
_entry.id   AF-A0A2W0APH4-F1
#
_cell.length_a   1.000
_cell.length_b   1.000
_cell.length_c   1.000
_cell.angle_alpha   90.00
_cell.angle_beta   90.00
_cell.angle_gamma   90.00
#
_symmetry.space_group_name_H-M   'P 1'
#
loop_
_entity.id
_entity.type
_entity.pdbx_description
1 polymer ?
#
loop_
_entity_poly.entity_id
_entity_poly.type
_entity_poly.pdbx_seq_one_letter_code
_entity_poly.pdbx_strand_id
1 'polypeptide(L)'
;MTCKEFGELMPDLTLGLSPPSSAAGEHLLSCASCARKLDEIRKTMSLLDEWQAPEPSAYFDTRLQARLREEKAKAPAGWLVWIRRPAIALVATILLAVGVTMFRGDFNKKDSGQIAALPGTAVGDLQQLDKNHDLYSDFDVLDDLAAQQQEDQTANP
;
A
#
# COMPACT_ATOMS: atom_id res chain seq x y z
N MET A 1 -7.52 0.02 -46.26
CA MET A 1 -8.07 0.30 -44.92
C MET A 1 -9.59 0.42 -44.99
N THR A 2 -10.27 0.02 -43.93
CA THR A 2 -11.73 0.19 -43.79
C THR A 2 -12.07 1.57 -43.20
N CYS A 3 -13.33 2.02 -43.35
CA CYS A 3 -13.78 3.27 -42.73
C CYS A 3 -13.63 3.27 -41.20
N LYS A 4 -13.78 2.08 -40.58
CA LYS A 4 -13.64 1.92 -39.12
C LYS A 4 -12.19 2.15 -38.69
N GLU A 5 -11.25 1.47 -39.35
CA GLU A 5 -9.82 1.63 -39.11
C GLU A 5 -9.36 3.08 -39.31
N PHE A 6 -9.83 3.73 -40.38
CA PHE A 6 -9.50 5.13 -40.60
C PHE A 6 -10.10 6.05 -39.54
N GLY A 7 -11.33 5.79 -39.10
CA GLY A 7 -11.98 6.55 -38.03
C GLY A 7 -11.22 6.49 -36.71
N GLU A 8 -10.61 5.35 -36.38
CA GLU A 8 -9.76 5.21 -35.19
C GLU A 8 -8.41 5.95 -35.33
N LEU A 9 -7.84 6.01 -36.54
CA LEU A 9 -6.58 6.70 -36.83
C LEU A 9 -6.75 8.23 -37.01
N MET A 10 -7.97 8.69 -37.32
CA MET A 10 -8.25 10.07 -37.69
C MET A 10 -7.85 11.10 -36.62
N PRO A 11 -8.15 10.92 -35.31
CA PRO A 11 -7.80 11.90 -34.28
C PRO A 11 -6.28 12.13 -34.18
N ASP A 12 -5.49 11.07 -34.16
CA ASP A 12 -4.02 11.15 -34.08
C ASP A 12 -3.44 11.86 -35.30
N LEU A 13 -4.02 11.63 -36.48
CA LEU A 13 -3.63 12.29 -37.71
C LEU A 13 -3.96 13.79 -37.69
N THR A 14 -5.07 14.18 -37.05
CA THR A 14 -5.47 15.59 -36.91
C THR A 14 -4.65 16.36 -35.87
N LEU A 15 -4.19 15.68 -34.82
CA LEU A 15 -3.32 16.25 -33.78
C LEU A 15 -1.83 16.22 -34.15
N GLY A 16 -1.47 15.66 -35.31
CA GLY A 16 -0.09 15.53 -35.75
C GLY A 16 0.72 14.50 -34.94
N LEU A 17 0.06 13.60 -34.22
CA LEU A 17 0.68 12.55 -33.40
C LEU A 17 1.12 11.36 -34.24
N SER A 18 0.55 11.19 -35.44
CA SER A 18 0.93 10.14 -36.39
C SER A 18 1.22 10.71 -37.79
N PRO A 19 2.22 10.17 -38.51
CA PRO A 19 2.48 10.57 -39.89
C PRO A 19 1.39 10.05 -40.83
N PRO A 20 1.07 10.77 -41.92
CA PRO A 20 0.11 10.30 -42.90
C PRO A 20 0.63 9.04 -43.61
N SER A 21 -0.07 7.92 -43.43
CA SER A 21 0.25 6.68 -44.16
C SER A 21 -0.27 6.77 -45.60
N SER A 22 0.38 6.07 -46.53
CA SER A 22 -0.07 6.01 -47.93
C SER A 22 -1.47 5.41 -48.06
N ALA A 23 -1.77 4.37 -47.26
CA ALA A 23 -3.10 3.78 -47.14
C ALA A 23 -4.15 4.80 -46.66
N ALA A 24 -3.77 5.74 -45.77
CA ALA A 24 -4.64 6.83 -45.33
C ALA A 24 -5.04 7.74 -46.50
N GLY A 25 -4.05 8.15 -47.30
CA GLY A 25 -4.27 8.97 -48.50
C GLY A 25 -5.15 8.28 -49.54
N GLU A 26 -4.90 7.00 -49.85
CA GLU A 26 -5.68 6.25 -50.84
C GLU A 26 -7.17 6.14 -50.45
N HIS A 27 -7.48 5.94 -49.17
CA HIS A 27 -8.89 5.88 -48.77
C HIS A 27 -9.56 7.25 -48.59
N LEU A 28 -8.80 8.33 -48.37
CA LEU A 28 -9.35 9.68 -48.53
C LEU A 28 -9.76 9.98 -49.98
N LEU A 29 -9.04 9.44 -50.97
CA LEU A 29 -9.40 9.57 -52.39
C LEU A 29 -10.63 8.74 -52.77
N SER A 30 -10.82 7.57 -52.16
CA SER A 30 -11.96 6.68 -52.46
C SER A 30 -13.19 6.90 -51.58
N CYS A 31 -13.08 7.57 -50.43
CA CYS A 31 -14.18 7.75 -49.48
C CYS A 31 -14.43 9.24 -49.14
N ALA A 32 -15.43 9.83 -49.82
CA ALA A 32 -15.80 11.23 -49.63
C ALA A 32 -16.32 11.55 -48.21
N SER A 33 -16.97 10.61 -47.52
CA SER A 33 -17.50 10.83 -46.17
C SER A 33 -16.38 10.97 -45.13
N CYS A 34 -15.33 10.15 -45.24
CA CYS A 34 -14.14 10.23 -44.40
C CYS A 34 -13.34 11.51 -44.66
N ALA A 35 -13.20 11.91 -45.94
CA ALA A 35 -12.55 13.17 -46.32
C ALA A 35 -13.29 14.39 -45.75
N ARG A 36 -14.63 14.40 -45.83
CA ARG A 36 -15.45 15.47 -45.28
C ARG A 36 -15.33 15.59 -43.76
N LYS A 37 -15.40 14.47 -43.03
CA LYS A 37 -15.23 14.47 -41.56
C LYS A 37 -13.87 15.01 -41.14
N LEU A 38 -12.83 14.62 -41.87
CA LEU A 38 -11.48 15.07 -41.58
C LEU A 38 -11.32 16.58 -41.82
N ASP A 39 -11.91 17.10 -42.89
CA ASP A 39 -11.97 18.54 -43.16
C ASP A 39 -12.75 19.32 -42.08
N GLU A 40 -13.86 18.78 -41.60
CA GLU A 40 -14.64 19.35 -40.49
C GLU A 40 -13.79 19.43 -39.20
N ILE A 41 -13.06 18.37 -38.84
CA ILE A 41 -12.16 18.40 -37.67
C ILE A 41 -11.03 19.42 -37.86
N ARG A 42 -10.40 19.47 -39.03
CA ARG A 42 -9.36 20.46 -39.33
C ARG A 42 -9.86 21.89 -39.18
N LYS A 43 -11.09 22.17 -39.63
CA LYS A 43 -11.74 23.47 -39.42
C LYS A 43 -11.94 23.76 -37.94
N THR A 44 -12.40 22.79 -37.15
CA THR A 44 -12.54 23.00 -35.70
C THR A 44 -11.19 23.26 -35.01
N MET A 45 -10.13 22.56 -35.42
CA MET A 45 -8.78 22.78 -34.88
C MET A 45 -8.25 24.16 -35.27
N SER A 46 -8.49 24.62 -36.50
CA SER A 46 -8.10 25.97 -36.92
C SER A 46 -8.79 27.08 -36.11
N LEU A 47 -10.02 26.85 -35.65
CA LEU A 47 -10.71 27.79 -34.75
C LEU A 47 -10.12 27.76 -33.32
N LEU A 48 -9.65 26.60 -32.86
CA LEU A 48 -8.93 26.48 -31.60
C LEU A 48 -7.56 27.14 -31.67
N ASP A 49 -6.87 27.09 -32.81
CA ASP A 49 -5.58 27.76 -33.01
C ASP A 49 -5.70 29.29 -32.99
N GLU A 50 -6.88 29.84 -33.31
CA GLU A 50 -7.16 31.28 -33.17
C GLU A 50 -7.28 31.71 -31.69
N TRP A 51 -7.49 30.77 -30.77
CA TRP A 51 -7.54 31.09 -29.35
C TRP A 51 -6.17 31.60 -28.87
N GLN A 52 -6.09 32.89 -28.53
CA GLN A 52 -4.94 33.44 -27.83
C GLN A 52 -4.99 33.11 -26.34
N ALA A 53 -3.95 32.45 -25.84
CA ALA A 53 -3.82 32.16 -24.43
C ALA A 53 -3.76 33.48 -23.63
N PRO A 54 -4.56 33.64 -22.56
CA PRO A 54 -4.48 34.82 -21.71
C PRO A 54 -3.10 34.91 -21.06
N GLU A 55 -2.58 36.13 -20.88
CA GLU A 55 -1.31 36.31 -20.19
C GLU A 55 -1.37 35.74 -18.77
N PRO A 56 -0.32 35.04 -18.33
CA PRO A 56 -0.27 34.50 -16.98
C PRO A 56 -0.38 35.63 -15.95
N SER A 57 -1.02 35.34 -14.81
CA SER A 57 -1.13 36.33 -13.74
C SER A 57 0.26 36.80 -13.29
N ALA A 58 0.41 38.06 -12.87
CA ALA A 58 1.69 38.62 -12.43
C ALA A 58 2.42 37.83 -11.31
N TYR A 59 1.70 37.01 -10.54
CA TYR A 59 2.25 36.15 -9.48
C TYR A 59 2.44 34.69 -9.89
N PHE A 60 2.19 34.34 -11.15
CA PHE A 60 2.29 32.96 -11.63
C PHE A 60 3.73 32.45 -11.50
N ASP A 61 4.70 33.21 -12.03
CA ASP A 61 6.10 32.81 -12.00
C ASP A 61 6.67 32.70 -10.59
N THR A 62 6.31 33.63 -9.71
CA THR A 62 6.78 33.61 -8.32
C THR A 62 6.23 32.38 -7.58
N ARG A 63 4.94 32.06 -7.76
CA ARG A 63 4.32 30.87 -7.17
C ARG A 63 4.87 29.59 -7.79
N LEU A 64 5.07 29.55 -9.10
CA LEU A 64 5.64 28.39 -9.81
C LEU A 64 7.06 28.12 -9.34
N GLN A 65 7.91 29.15 -9.27
CA GLN A 65 9.29 29.00 -8.78
C GLN A 65 9.32 28.56 -7.32
N ALA A 66 8.43 29.09 -6.47
CA ALA A 66 8.32 28.66 -5.09
C ALA A 66 7.99 27.15 -5.01
N ARG A 67 6.97 26.68 -5.74
CA ARG A 67 6.62 25.25 -5.80
C ARG A 67 7.72 24.40 -6.38
N LEU A 68 8.41 24.87 -7.42
CA LEU A 68 9.51 24.14 -8.03
C LEU A 68 10.70 24.00 -7.07
N ARG A 69 10.99 25.03 -6.27
CA ARG A 69 12.01 24.96 -5.21
C ARG A 69 11.58 24.02 -4.09
N GLU A 70 10.31 24.05 -3.68
CA GLU A 70 9.77 23.09 -2.70
C GLU A 70 9.90 21.65 -3.19
N GLU A 71 9.54 21.35 -4.45
CA GLU A 71 9.68 20.01 -5.03
C GLU A 71 11.15 19.60 -5.22
N LYS A 72 12.05 20.53 -5.58
CA LYS A 72 13.50 20.25 -5.63
C LYS A 72 14.12 20.05 -4.24
N ALA A 73 13.62 20.77 -3.23
CA ALA A 73 14.07 20.68 -1.84
C ALA A 73 13.51 19.47 -1.11
N LYS A 74 12.36 18.94 -1.56
CA LYS A 74 11.98 17.54 -1.33
C LYS A 74 13.01 16.68 -2.06
N ALA A 75 14.18 16.51 -1.45
CA ALA A 75 15.23 15.64 -1.95
C ALA A 75 14.57 14.33 -2.42
N PRO A 76 14.92 13.80 -3.61
CA PRO A 76 14.41 12.51 -4.01
C PRO A 76 14.68 11.58 -2.83
N ALA A 77 13.66 10.86 -2.37
CA ALA A 77 13.83 9.87 -1.33
C ALA A 77 14.78 8.80 -1.88
N GLY A 78 16.07 9.09 -1.78
CA GLY A 78 17.12 8.24 -2.32
C GLY A 78 17.05 6.92 -1.58
N TRP A 79 17.53 5.86 -2.23
CA TRP A 79 17.58 4.53 -1.66
C TRP A 79 18.14 4.49 -0.22
N LEU A 80 19.05 5.43 0.12
CA LEU A 80 19.56 5.63 1.48
C LEU A 80 18.50 6.02 2.51
N VAL A 81 17.51 6.84 2.18
CA VAL A 81 16.40 7.21 3.09
C VAL A 81 15.50 6.00 3.36
N TRP A 82 15.33 5.12 2.36
CA TRP A 82 14.60 3.85 2.51
C TRP A 82 15.34 2.86 3.43
N ILE A 83 16.68 2.79 3.37
CA ILE A 83 17.49 1.95 4.27
C ILE A 83 17.62 2.55 5.68
N ARG A 84 17.66 3.88 5.83
CA ARG A 84 17.88 4.54 7.13
C ARG A 84 16.74 4.28 8.11
N ARG A 85 15.50 4.17 7.62
CA ARG A 85 14.31 3.92 8.46
C ARG A 85 14.34 2.54 9.15
N PRO A 86 14.55 1.40 8.45
CA PRO A 86 14.69 0.11 9.12
C PRO A 86 15.98 0.00 9.94
N ALA A 87 17.08 0.67 9.54
CA ALA A 87 18.34 0.63 10.29
C ALA A 87 18.21 1.22 11.70
N ILE A 88 17.51 2.35 11.86
CA ILE A 88 17.28 2.97 13.18
C ILE A 88 16.41 2.08 14.06
N ALA A 89 15.36 1.47 13.49
CA ALA A 89 14.52 0.52 14.21
C ALA A 89 15.31 -0.71 14.68
N LEU A 90 16.17 -1.27 13.82
CA LEU A 90 17.02 -2.41 14.18
C LEU A 90 18.01 -2.05 15.29
N VAL A 91 18.72 -0.92 15.19
CA VAL A 91 19.66 -0.48 16.24
C VAL A 91 18.93 -0.25 17.57
N ALA A 92 17.74 0.35 17.55
CA ALA A 92 16.93 0.54 18.75
C ALA A 92 16.49 -0.79 19.37
N THR A 93 16.07 -1.76 18.55
CA THR A 93 15.70 -3.11 19.04
C THR A 93 16.91 -3.86 19.62
N ILE A 94 18.10 -3.72 19.02
CA ILE A 94 19.33 -4.34 19.54
C ILE A 94 19.71 -3.70 20.88
N LEU A 95 19.67 -2.37 20.99
CA LEU A 95 19.95 -1.68 22.25
C LEU A 95 18.93 -2.03 23.35
N LEU A 96 17.65 -2.15 23.00
CA LEU A 96 16.64 -2.62 23.94
C LEU A 96 16.85 -4.08 24.32
N ALA A 97 17.18 -4.96 23.37
CA ALA A 97 17.46 -6.35 23.65
C ALA A 97 18.69 -6.48 24.56
N VAL A 98 19.78 -5.78 24.25
CA VAL A 98 20.98 -5.74 25.10
C VAL A 98 20.66 -5.19 26.48
N GLY A 99 19.95 -4.06 26.57
CA GLY A 99 19.53 -3.47 27.84
C GLY A 99 18.64 -4.41 28.66
N VAL A 100 17.68 -5.07 28.03
CA VAL A 100 16.80 -6.07 28.68
C VAL A 100 17.58 -7.32 29.09
N THR A 101 18.56 -7.78 28.28
CA THR A 101 19.40 -8.93 28.64
C THR A 101 20.38 -8.61 29.75
N MET A 102 20.92 -7.38 29.81
CA MET A 102 21.77 -6.94 30.92
C MET A 102 20.93 -6.81 32.20
N PHE A 103 19.76 -6.18 32.10
CA PHE A 103 18.85 -6.00 33.23
C PHE A 103 18.26 -7.34 33.72
N ARG A 104 17.86 -8.25 32.82
CA ARG A 104 17.42 -9.61 33.17
C ARG A 104 18.58 -10.54 33.51
N GLY A 105 19.82 -10.23 33.12
CA GLY A 105 21.02 -11.00 33.48
C GLY A 105 21.27 -10.98 34.98
N ASP A 106 20.91 -9.89 35.65
CA ASP A 106 20.89 -9.81 37.12
C ASP A 106 19.67 -10.50 37.76
N PHE A 107 18.61 -10.80 36.98
CA PHE A 107 17.39 -11.46 37.46
C PHE A 107 17.22 -12.92 36.99
N ASN A 108 18.11 -13.47 36.15
CA ASN A 108 17.95 -14.83 35.63
C ASN A 108 18.55 -15.88 36.58
N LYS A 109 17.88 -16.03 37.72
CA LYS A 109 17.63 -17.35 38.29
C LYS A 109 16.22 -17.74 37.86
N LYS A 110 16.14 -18.60 36.82
CA LYS A 110 14.95 -19.29 36.30
C LYS A 110 13.89 -18.40 35.61
N ASP A 111 13.79 -18.47 34.29
CA ASP A 111 12.87 -19.41 33.64
C ASP A 111 12.82 -19.15 32.13
N SER A 112 12.95 -20.26 31.40
CA SER A 112 12.90 -20.36 29.96
C SER A 112 11.45 -20.48 29.46
N GLY A 113 11.09 -19.63 28.50
CA GLY A 113 10.08 -19.96 27.48
C GLY A 113 8.63 -19.54 27.77
N GLN A 114 8.27 -18.30 27.43
CA GLN A 114 6.88 -17.99 27.06
C GLN A 114 6.82 -16.79 26.12
N ILE A 115 6.52 -17.05 24.85
CA ILE A 115 6.09 -16.00 23.90
C ILE A 115 4.62 -15.75 24.21
N ALA A 116 4.30 -14.54 24.66
CA ALA A 116 2.94 -14.14 24.96
C ALA A 116 2.10 -14.12 23.68
N ALA A 117 1.05 -14.94 23.64
CA ALA A 117 0.06 -14.97 22.57
C ALA A 117 -0.64 -13.60 22.47
N LEU A 118 -0.66 -13.02 21.27
CA LEU A 118 -1.47 -11.84 20.98
C LEU A 118 -2.93 -12.28 20.79
N PRO A 119 -3.90 -11.73 21.55
CA PRO A 119 -5.30 -12.09 21.41
C PRO A 119 -5.86 -11.63 20.05
N GLY A 120 -6.65 -12.49 19.40
CA GLY A 120 -7.26 -12.21 18.08
C GLY A 120 -6.51 -12.76 16.87
N THR A 121 -5.51 -13.63 17.08
CA THR A 121 -4.89 -14.41 16.00
C THR A 121 -5.27 -15.87 16.15
N ALA A 122 -5.47 -16.60 15.04
CA ALA A 122 -5.90 -18.00 15.08
C ALA A 122 -4.97 -18.90 15.91
N VAL A 123 -3.67 -18.60 15.96
CA VAL A 123 -2.70 -19.35 16.80
C VAL A 123 -2.81 -18.96 18.27
N GLY A 124 -3.08 -17.69 18.58
CA GLY A 124 -3.29 -17.22 19.94
C GLY A 124 -4.59 -17.75 20.56
N ASP A 125 -5.67 -17.83 19.78
CA ASP A 125 -6.93 -18.39 20.22
C ASP A 125 -6.80 -19.89 20.51
N LEU A 126 -6.06 -20.65 19.68
CA LEU A 126 -5.78 -22.06 19.95
C LEU A 126 -4.95 -22.26 21.22
N GLN A 127 -3.91 -21.44 21.43
CA GLN A 127 -3.12 -21.48 22.67
C GLN A 127 -3.93 -21.08 23.91
N GLN A 128 -4.97 -20.27 23.75
CA GLN A 128 -5.86 -19.87 24.85
C GLN A 128 -6.90 -20.95 25.17
N LEU A 129 -7.42 -21.67 24.15
CA LEU A 129 -8.25 -22.85 24.37
C LEU A 129 -7.48 -23.98 25.05
N ASP A 130 -6.23 -24.22 24.64
CA ASP A 130 -5.34 -25.24 25.24
C ASP A 130 -5.12 -24.99 26.75
N LYS A 131 -4.83 -23.73 27.12
CA LYS A 131 -4.69 -23.32 28.52
C LYS A 131 -5.97 -23.45 29.35
N ASN A 132 -7.15 -23.29 28.74
CA ASN A 132 -8.40 -23.53 29.45
C ASN A 132 -8.66 -25.02 29.67
N HIS A 133 -8.17 -25.90 28.79
CA HIS A 133 -8.27 -27.34 28.95
C HIS A 133 -7.50 -27.85 30.17
N ASP A 134 -6.29 -27.33 30.41
CA ASP A 134 -5.51 -27.63 31.62
C ASP A 134 -6.30 -27.27 32.89
N LEU A 135 -7.04 -26.15 32.87
CA LEU A 135 -7.88 -25.71 33.97
C LEU A 135 -9.08 -26.64 34.20
N TYR A 136 -9.60 -27.28 33.15
CA TYR A 136 -10.63 -28.32 33.28
C TYR A 136 -10.09 -29.62 33.89
N SER A 137 -8.81 -29.96 33.67
CA SER A 137 -8.17 -31.11 34.30
C SER A 137 -7.92 -30.93 35.80
N ASP A 138 -7.72 -29.69 36.26
CA ASP A 138 -7.59 -29.39 37.69
C ASP A 138 -8.91 -29.53 38.46
N PHE A 139 -10.07 -29.50 37.79
CA PHE A 139 -11.36 -29.75 38.45
C PHE A 139 -11.59 -31.25 38.77
N ASP A 140 -11.04 -32.17 37.98
CA ASP A 140 -11.05 -33.61 38.34
C ASP A 140 -10.26 -33.86 39.64
N VAL A 141 -9.15 -33.13 39.83
CA VAL A 141 -8.35 -33.19 41.06
C VAL A 141 -9.10 -32.63 42.27
N LEU A 142 -9.99 -31.66 42.06
CA LEU A 142 -10.84 -31.10 43.12
C LEU A 142 -12.02 -32.02 43.47
N ASP A 143 -12.54 -32.81 42.54
CA ASP A 143 -13.60 -33.80 42.81
C ASP A 143 -13.04 -34.97 43.65
N ASP A 144 -11.81 -35.41 43.36
CA ASP A 144 -11.08 -36.38 44.19
C ASP A 144 -10.80 -35.85 45.61
N LEU A 145 -10.51 -34.56 45.76
CA LEU A 145 -10.27 -33.93 47.07
C LEU A 145 -11.57 -33.74 47.88
N ALA A 146 -12.68 -33.46 47.19
CA ALA A 146 -14.02 -33.39 47.81
C ALA A 146 -14.47 -34.76 48.32
N ALA A 147 -14.16 -35.84 47.59
CA ALA A 147 -14.38 -37.20 48.06
C ALA A 147 -13.56 -37.54 49.32
N GLN A 148 -12.29 -37.09 49.39
CA GLN A 148 -11.43 -37.29 50.56
C GLN A 148 -11.88 -36.50 51.80
N GLN A 149 -12.39 -35.27 51.63
CA GLN A 149 -12.90 -34.48 52.76
C GLN A 149 -14.16 -35.08 53.40
N GLN A 150 -14.93 -35.88 52.66
CA GLN A 150 -16.13 -36.51 53.17
C GLN A 150 -15.83 -37.80 53.96
N GLU A 151 -14.75 -38.52 53.64
CA GLU A 151 -14.30 -39.67 54.43
C GLU A 151 -13.69 -39.24 55.78
N ASP A 152 -12.90 -38.16 55.82
CA ASP A 152 -12.21 -37.69 57.04
C ASP A 152 -13.19 -37.14 58.12
N GLN A 153 -14.37 -36.64 57.71
CA GLN A 153 -15.41 -36.20 58.67
C GLN A 153 -16.17 -37.36 59.33
N THR A 154 -16.07 -38.58 58.81
CA THR A 154 -16.75 -39.76 59.39
C THR A 154 -15.84 -40.62 60.28
N ALA A 155 -14.55 -40.29 60.36
CA ALA A 155 -13.53 -41.09 61.05
C ALA A 155 -13.05 -40.50 62.40
N ASN A 156 -13.70 -39.47 62.95
CA ASN A 156 -13.40 -38.98 64.29
C ASN A 156 -14.68 -38.81 65.15
N PRO A 157 -14.97 -39.75 66.09
CA PRO A 157 -16.07 -39.63 67.05
C PRO A 157 -15.83 -38.62 68.17
#